data_AF-A0A540WFY5-F1
#
_entry.id   AF-A0A540WFY5-F1
#
_cell.length_a   1.000
_cell.length_b   1.000
_cell.length_c   1.000
_cell.angle_alpha   90.00
_cell.angle_beta   90.00
_cell.angle_gamma   90.00
#
_symmetry.space_group_name_H-M   'P 1'
#
loop_
_entity.id
_entity.type
_entity.pdbx_description
1 polymer ?
#
loop_
_entity_poly.entity_id
_entity_poly.type
_entity_poly.pdbx_seq_one_letter_code
_entity_poly.pdbx_strand_id
1 'polypeptide(L)'
;LDIAPKTPVTEPEAPEEPEGGLFEGLRDGALLDALQDYASGKKVVSYNEARRLMFSSLDVNENGNVVCVYTGAEVKGGKIPNNSVMNTEHTWPQSKGATGAAKSDLHHLYPTDSKANSRRSSFPFG
;
A
#
# COMPACT_ATOMS: atom_id res chain seq x y z
N LEU A 1 6.97 -61.10 -5.53
CA LEU A 1 8.02 -60.24 -6.10
C LEU A 1 7.58 -58.80 -5.85
N ASP A 2 7.90 -58.30 -4.67
CA ASP A 2 7.61 -56.93 -4.27
C ASP A 2 8.65 -56.01 -4.89
N ILE A 3 8.26 -55.31 -5.96
CA ILE A 3 9.09 -54.26 -6.55
C ILE A 3 8.41 -52.95 -6.20
N ALA A 4 8.81 -52.37 -5.07
CA ALA A 4 8.49 -50.98 -4.77
C ALA A 4 9.33 -50.08 -5.71
N PRO A 5 8.73 -49.09 -6.39
CA PRO A 5 9.50 -48.11 -7.15
C PRO A 5 10.28 -47.22 -6.17
N LYS A 6 11.61 -47.36 -6.20
CA LYS A 6 12.56 -46.53 -5.46
C LYS A 6 12.98 -45.37 -6.38
N THR A 7 12.14 -44.36 -6.48
CA THR A 7 12.55 -43.08 -7.07
C THR A 7 12.12 -41.97 -6.12
N PRO A 8 13.06 -41.29 -5.43
CA PRO A 8 12.71 -40.04 -4.77
C PRO A 8 12.26 -39.07 -5.84
N VAL A 9 11.07 -38.51 -5.69
CA VAL A 9 10.66 -37.33 -6.46
C VAL A 9 11.50 -36.19 -5.91
N THR A 10 12.52 -35.77 -6.66
CA THR A 10 13.20 -34.52 -6.37
C THR A 10 12.20 -33.40 -6.61
N GLU A 11 11.73 -32.80 -5.52
CA GLU A 11 11.00 -31.55 -5.55
C GLU A 11 11.85 -30.52 -6.31
N PRO A 12 11.29 -29.75 -7.25
CA PRO A 12 12.08 -28.74 -7.95
C PRO A 12 12.62 -27.76 -6.92
N GLU A 13 13.94 -27.60 -6.90
CA GLU A 13 14.63 -26.65 -6.05
C GLU A 13 14.02 -25.26 -6.30
N ALA A 14 13.48 -24.65 -5.24
CA ALA A 14 12.95 -23.30 -5.29
C ALA A 14 14.02 -22.38 -5.90
N PRO A 15 13.66 -21.43 -6.77
CA PRO A 15 14.65 -20.55 -7.39
C PRO A 15 15.46 -19.87 -6.29
N GLU A 16 16.79 -19.99 -6.38
CA GLU A 16 17.67 -19.37 -5.40
C GLU A 16 17.48 -17.84 -5.46
N GLU A 17 17.00 -17.29 -4.35
CA GLU A 17 16.94 -15.85 -4.13
C GLU A 17 18.38 -15.31 -4.26
N PRO A 18 18.61 -14.21 -4.99
CA PRO A 18 19.96 -13.69 -5.16
C PRO A 18 20.62 -13.44 -3.79
N GLU A 19 21.82 -13.99 -3.59
CA GLU A 19 22.67 -13.76 -2.43
C GLU A 19 23.05 -12.27 -2.36
N GLY A 20 22.21 -11.50 -1.68
CA GLY A 20 22.44 -10.11 -1.35
C GLY A 20 21.18 -9.24 -1.46
N GLY A 21 20.94 -8.40 -0.44
CA GLY A 21 19.83 -7.45 -0.45
C GLY A 21 19.93 -6.44 -1.60
N LEU A 22 18.79 -5.85 -2.00
CA LEU A 22 18.63 -4.94 -3.15
C LEU A 22 19.71 -3.82 -3.26
N PHE A 23 20.29 -3.39 -2.13
CA PHE A 23 21.33 -2.36 -2.05
C PHE A 23 22.51 -2.77 -1.16
N GLU A 24 22.77 -4.07 -1.02
CA GLU A 24 23.79 -4.56 -0.11
C GLU A 24 25.19 -4.03 -0.45
N GLY A 25 25.94 -3.63 0.58
CA GLY A 25 27.30 -3.07 0.43
C GLY A 25 27.36 -1.61 -0.04
N LEU A 26 26.27 -1.04 -0.58
CA LEU A 26 26.23 0.36 -0.99
C LEU A 26 26.17 1.31 0.22
N ARG A 27 26.85 2.45 0.12
CA ARG A 27 26.90 3.50 1.14
C ARG A 27 26.95 4.89 0.52
N ASP A 28 26.60 5.89 1.33
CA ASP A 28 26.72 7.31 1.00
C ASP A 28 26.14 7.66 -0.37
N GLY A 29 26.92 8.30 -1.24
CA GLY A 29 26.47 8.68 -2.59
C GLY A 29 26.03 7.50 -3.44
N ALA A 30 26.75 6.36 -3.38
CA ALA A 30 26.39 5.19 -4.18
C ALA A 30 25.04 4.59 -3.77
N LEU A 31 24.72 4.60 -2.48
CA LEU A 31 23.40 4.20 -2.00
C LEU A 31 22.33 5.23 -2.40
N LEU A 32 22.66 6.52 -2.32
CA LEU A 32 21.73 7.59 -2.69
C LEU A 32 21.34 7.51 -4.18
N ASP A 33 22.32 7.32 -5.06
CA ASP A 33 22.10 7.21 -6.50
C ASP A 33 21.27 5.96 -6.83
N ALA A 34 21.62 4.81 -6.24
CA ALA A 34 20.85 3.57 -6.43
C ALA A 34 19.39 3.71 -5.96
N LEU A 35 19.15 4.41 -4.85
CA LEU A 35 17.80 4.69 -4.36
C LEU A 35 17.04 5.65 -5.28
N GLN A 36 17.70 6.66 -5.83
CA GLN A 36 17.08 7.59 -6.78
C GLN A 36 16.70 6.87 -8.07
N ASP A 37 17.59 6.06 -8.62
CA ASP A 37 17.34 5.28 -9.83
C ASP A 37 16.21 4.27 -9.60
N TYR A 38 16.24 3.54 -8.48
CA TYR A 38 15.17 2.61 -8.10
C TYR A 38 13.83 3.32 -7.88
N ALA A 39 13.86 4.53 -7.35
CA ALA A 39 12.66 5.33 -7.14
C ALA A 39 12.17 6.04 -8.41
N SER A 40 13.02 6.14 -9.44
CA SER A 40 12.70 6.81 -10.69
C SER A 40 11.65 6.03 -11.50
N GLY A 41 10.91 6.72 -12.38
CA GLY A 41 9.95 6.08 -13.28
C GLY A 41 8.67 5.53 -12.62
N LYS A 42 8.49 5.66 -11.31
CA LYS A 42 7.25 5.30 -10.63
C LYS A 42 6.06 6.08 -11.20
N LYS A 43 4.97 5.36 -11.50
CA LYS A 43 3.73 5.97 -11.97
C LYS A 43 3.06 6.72 -10.83
N VAL A 44 3.11 8.05 -10.89
CA VAL A 44 2.36 8.91 -9.97
C VAL A 44 1.00 9.22 -10.59
N VAL A 45 -0.07 8.85 -9.90
CA VAL A 45 -1.44 9.21 -10.29
C VAL A 45 -1.87 10.51 -9.60
N SER A 46 -2.88 11.17 -10.15
CA SER A 46 -3.48 12.33 -9.46
C SER A 46 -4.15 11.91 -8.15
N TYR A 47 -4.30 12.84 -7.21
CA TYR A 47 -4.99 12.56 -5.94
C TYR A 47 -6.42 12.07 -6.13
N ASN A 48 -7.15 12.62 -7.11
CA ASN A 48 -8.50 12.15 -7.42
C ASN A 48 -8.50 10.72 -7.99
N GLU A 49 -7.51 10.37 -8.80
CA GLU A 49 -7.38 9.02 -9.33
C GLU A 49 -6.96 8.01 -8.24
N ALA A 50 -6.04 8.39 -7.34
CA ALA A 50 -5.72 7.57 -6.17
C ALA A 50 -6.98 7.30 -5.33
N ARG A 51 -7.78 8.35 -5.04
CA ARG A 51 -9.06 8.19 -4.34
C ARG A 51 -10.03 7.28 -5.08
N ARG A 52 -10.12 7.41 -6.41
CA ARG A 52 -10.96 6.54 -7.22
C ARG A 52 -10.51 5.09 -7.05
N LEU A 53 -9.24 4.77 -7.30
CA LEU A 53 -8.70 3.41 -7.17
C LEU A 53 -8.93 2.84 -5.77
N MET A 54 -8.66 3.63 -4.72
CA MET A 54 -8.89 3.27 -3.32
C MET A 54 -10.35 2.88 -3.08
N PHE A 55 -11.32 3.76 -3.41
CA PHE A 55 -12.73 3.54 -3.12
C PHE A 55 -13.48 2.62 -4.11
N SER A 56 -12.94 2.42 -5.32
CA SER A 56 -13.60 1.65 -6.38
C SER A 56 -13.06 0.26 -6.60
N SER A 57 -11.84 -0.03 -6.15
CA SER A 57 -11.20 -1.33 -6.44
C SER A 57 -10.26 -1.85 -5.36
N LEU A 58 -9.35 -1.03 -4.82
CA LEU A 58 -8.25 -1.53 -3.99
C LEU A 58 -8.71 -1.89 -2.58
N ASP A 59 -9.49 -1.02 -1.94
CA ASP A 59 -9.96 -1.23 -0.56
C ASP A 59 -11.42 -1.69 -0.50
N VAL A 60 -11.91 -2.23 -1.62
CA VAL A 60 -13.25 -2.79 -1.70
C VAL A 60 -13.19 -4.26 -1.30
N ASN A 61 -13.88 -4.62 -0.22
CA ASN A 61 -13.99 -5.99 0.27
C ASN A 61 -14.88 -6.87 -0.64
N GLU A 62 -14.97 -8.17 -0.32
CA GLU A 62 -15.75 -9.16 -1.07
C GLU A 62 -17.24 -8.82 -1.18
N ASN A 63 -17.78 -8.06 -0.21
CA ASN A 63 -19.17 -7.59 -0.21
C ASN A 63 -19.38 -6.34 -1.07
N GLY A 64 -18.31 -5.85 -1.71
CA GLY A 64 -18.33 -4.63 -2.50
C GLY A 64 -18.41 -3.35 -1.66
N ASN A 65 -17.91 -3.38 -0.42
CA ASN A 65 -17.89 -2.27 0.51
C ASN A 65 -16.46 -1.84 0.83
N VAL A 66 -16.30 -0.57 1.19
CA VAL A 66 -15.05 -0.04 1.76
C VAL A 66 -15.22 0.10 3.27
N VAL A 67 -14.19 -0.25 4.02
CA VAL A 67 -14.23 -0.33 5.49
C VAL A 67 -13.35 0.78 6.08
N CYS A 68 -13.89 1.55 7.02
CA CYS A 68 -13.12 2.54 7.76
C CYS A 68 -12.05 1.86 8.62
N VAL A 69 -10.79 2.23 8.42
CA VAL A 69 -9.65 1.64 9.16
C VAL A 69 -9.67 1.91 10.67
N TYR A 70 -10.34 2.97 11.13
CA TYR A 70 -10.38 3.35 12.54
C TYR A 70 -11.60 2.80 13.30
N THR A 71 -12.73 2.57 12.62
CA THR A 71 -14.00 2.27 13.29
C THR A 71 -14.69 1.00 12.80
N GLY A 72 -14.24 0.43 11.67
CA GLY A 72 -14.92 -0.69 11.02
C GLY A 72 -16.23 -0.30 10.32
N ALA A 73 -16.60 0.98 10.31
CA ALA A 73 -17.80 1.43 9.60
C ALA A 73 -17.68 1.17 8.09
N GLU A 74 -18.73 0.61 7.49
CA GLU A 74 -18.74 0.26 6.07
C GLU A 74 -19.61 1.21 5.24
N VAL A 75 -19.19 1.50 4.01
CA VAL A 75 -20.07 2.08 2.99
C VAL A 75 -19.87 1.38 1.66
N LYS A 76 -20.84 1.52 0.76
CA LYS A 76 -20.74 0.92 -0.57
C LYS A 76 -19.54 1.49 -1.33
N GLY A 77 -18.68 0.60 -1.82
CA GLY A 77 -17.56 0.94 -2.69
C GLY A 77 -18.00 1.20 -4.13
N GLY A 78 -17.04 1.22 -5.05
CA GLY A 78 -17.27 1.41 -6.50
C GLY A 78 -17.30 2.87 -6.95
N LYS A 79 -17.39 3.83 -6.03
CA LYS A 79 -17.23 5.27 -6.29
C LYS A 79 -16.73 5.99 -5.06
N ILE A 80 -16.17 7.19 -5.25
CA ILE A 80 -15.77 8.07 -4.15
C ILE A 80 -17.02 8.46 -3.35
N PRO A 81 -17.10 8.14 -2.05
CA PRO A 81 -18.23 8.52 -1.21
C PRO A 81 -18.35 10.03 -0.99
N ASN A 82 -19.46 10.47 -0.41
CA ASN A 82 -19.60 11.85 0.07
C ASN A 82 -18.60 12.08 1.23
N ASN A 83 -17.86 13.20 1.20
CA ASN A 83 -16.85 13.55 2.21
C ASN A 83 -17.42 13.68 3.63
N SER A 84 -18.72 13.95 3.79
CA SER A 84 -19.38 13.96 5.09
C SER A 84 -19.59 12.56 5.67
N VAL A 85 -19.46 11.51 4.86
CA VAL A 85 -19.61 10.11 5.27
C VAL A 85 -18.23 9.46 5.42
N MET A 86 -17.44 9.47 4.35
CA MET A 86 -16.14 8.82 4.31
C MET A 86 -15.12 9.72 3.62
N ASN A 87 -13.96 9.85 4.25
CA ASN A 87 -12.81 10.60 3.77
C ASN A 87 -11.64 9.67 3.45
N THR A 88 -10.60 10.28 2.88
CA THR A 88 -9.29 9.64 2.70
C THR A 88 -8.40 10.08 3.87
N GLU A 89 -7.87 9.10 4.59
CA GLU A 89 -6.88 9.30 5.65
C GLU A 89 -5.49 9.37 5.04
N HIS A 90 -4.70 10.35 5.48
CA HIS A 90 -3.25 10.35 5.28
C HIS A 90 -2.59 9.88 6.57
N THR A 91 -2.19 8.60 6.61
CA THR A 91 -1.51 8.05 7.82
C THR A 91 -0.21 8.78 8.11
N TRP A 92 0.51 9.24 7.08
CA TRP A 92 1.50 10.31 7.21
C TRP A 92 0.89 11.67 6.80
N PRO A 93 0.69 12.62 7.73
CA PRO A 93 -0.02 13.88 7.43
C PRO A 93 0.64 14.74 6.35
N GLN A 94 -0.18 15.41 5.53
CA GLN A 94 0.30 16.40 4.54
C GLN A 94 1.09 17.56 5.17
N SER A 95 0.70 18.00 6.37
CA SER A 95 1.43 19.02 7.13
C SER A 95 2.84 18.61 7.54
N LYS A 96 3.17 17.31 7.44
CA LYS A 96 4.50 16.74 7.71
C LYS A 96 5.23 16.32 6.43
N GLY A 97 4.83 16.86 5.27
CA GLY A 97 5.56 16.68 4.01
C GLY A 97 5.00 15.62 3.06
N ALA A 98 3.80 15.06 3.30
CA ALA A 98 3.10 14.24 2.30
C ALA A 98 2.53 15.10 1.15
N THR A 99 3.40 15.83 0.46
CA THR A 99 3.06 16.74 -0.65
C THR A 99 3.62 16.21 -1.97
N GLY A 100 3.24 16.83 -3.10
CA GLY A 100 3.67 16.36 -4.43
C GLY A 100 3.20 14.93 -4.71
N ALA A 101 4.13 14.07 -5.15
CA ALA A 101 3.85 12.66 -5.44
C ALA A 101 3.37 11.89 -4.19
N ALA A 102 3.88 12.23 -3.01
CA ALA A 102 3.47 11.59 -1.77
C ALA A 102 2.00 11.85 -1.44
N LYS A 103 1.40 12.95 -1.90
CA LYS A 103 -0.02 13.26 -1.61
C LYS A 103 -0.98 12.18 -2.12
N SER A 104 -0.64 11.53 -3.23
CA SER A 104 -1.44 10.51 -3.90
C SER A 104 -0.86 9.11 -3.80
N ASP A 105 0.09 8.89 -2.90
CA ASP A 105 0.71 7.58 -2.68
C ASP A 105 -0.26 6.63 -1.99
N LEU A 106 -0.80 5.66 -2.75
CA LEU A 106 -1.78 4.69 -2.29
C LEU A 106 -1.33 3.86 -1.09
N HIS A 107 -0.02 3.73 -0.84
CA HIS A 107 0.48 2.94 0.29
C HIS A 107 0.16 3.55 1.66
N HIS A 108 -0.17 4.85 1.72
CA HIS A 108 -0.47 5.53 2.97
C HIS A 108 -1.86 6.19 3.02
N LEU A 109 -2.68 5.97 1.99
CA LEU A 109 -4.06 6.45 1.90
C LEU A 109 -5.01 5.36 2.34
N TYR A 110 -5.98 5.71 3.18
CA TYR A 110 -6.97 4.74 3.66
C TYR A 110 -8.40 5.31 3.71
N PRO A 111 -9.44 4.49 3.47
CA PRO A 111 -10.82 4.85 3.77
C PRO A 111 -11.02 5.07 5.27
N THR A 112 -11.66 6.18 5.63
CA THR A 112 -11.98 6.49 7.02
C THR A 112 -13.32 7.19 7.11
N ASP A 113 -14.09 6.88 8.14
CA ASP A 113 -15.22 7.69 8.58
C ASP A 113 -14.78 9.16 8.72
N SER A 114 -15.63 10.08 8.25
CA SER A 114 -15.29 11.49 8.18
C SER A 114 -15.00 12.10 9.55
N LYS A 115 -15.77 11.72 10.57
CA LYS A 115 -15.65 12.23 11.94
C LYS A 115 -14.44 11.63 12.65
N ALA A 116 -14.18 10.34 12.45
CA ALA A 116 -12.98 9.69 12.97
C ALA A 116 -11.71 10.35 12.42
N ASN A 117 -11.65 10.60 11.10
CA ASN A 117 -10.55 11.32 10.47
C ASN A 117 -10.35 12.73 11.07
N SER A 118 -11.43 13.51 11.19
CA SER A 118 -11.36 14.84 11.80
C SER A 118 -10.83 14.82 13.25
N ARG A 119 -11.21 13.82 14.04
CA ARG A 119 -10.71 13.65 15.42
C ARG A 119 -9.24 13.24 15.46
N ARG A 120 -8.80 12.37 14.53
CA ARG A 120 -7.41 11.96 14.40
C ARG A 120 -6.52 13.14 14.01
N SER A 121 -6.98 13.98 13.08
CA SER A 121 -6.24 15.18 12.65
C SER A 121 -4.81 14.83 12.21
N SER A 122 -3.81 15.59 12.64
CA SER A 122 -2.38 15.35 12.39
C SER A 122 -1.61 14.92 13.64
N PHE A 123 -2.32 14.47 14.67
CA PHE A 123 -1.71 14.03 15.92
C PHE A 123 -0.85 12.77 15.71
N PRO A 124 0.28 12.63 16.43
CA PRO A 124 1.01 11.38 16.49
C PRO A 124 0.14 10.25 17.03
N PHE A 125 0.36 9.02 16.55
CA PHE A 125 -0.16 7.83 17.23
C PHE A 125 0.70 7.52 18.46
N GLY A 126 0.09 7.05 19.54
CA GLY A 126 0.79 6.69 20.79
C GLY A 126 -0.04 6.94 22.03
#